data_AF-A0A2V9SEX3-F1
#
_entry.id   AF-A0A2V9SEX3-F1
#
_cell.length_a   1.000
_cell.length_b   1.000
_cell.length_c   1.000
_cell.angle_alpha   90.00
_cell.angle_beta   90.00
_cell.angle_gamma   90.00
#
_symmetry.space_group_name_H-M   'P 1'
#
loop_
_entity.id
_entity.type
_entity.pdbx_description
1 polymer ?
#
loop_
_entity_poly.entity_id
_entity_poly.type
_entity_poly.pdbx_seq_one_letter_code
_entity_poly.pdbx_strand_id
1 'polypeptide(L)'
;MNGPEELLLELFAIFVAAKVMGEVFERLSLSAVLGEILAGICLGPYALGLIHPSDTLHSVAELGAIFVLFSAGLQTSPRDLISVGNKALQVAVAGV
;
A
#
# COMPACT_ATOMS: atom_id res chain seq x y z
N MET A 1 17.45 12.57 -15.78
CA MET A 1 18.05 11.51 -14.95
C MET A 1 17.93 12.01 -13.53
N ASN A 2 16.85 11.63 -12.85
CA ASN A 2 16.64 11.98 -11.45
C ASN A 2 17.69 11.22 -10.63
N GLY A 3 18.44 11.94 -9.81
CA GLY A 3 19.51 11.34 -9.00
C GLY A 3 18.95 10.43 -7.90
N PRO A 4 19.76 9.53 -7.31
CA PRO A 4 19.33 8.74 -6.17
C PRO A 4 18.92 9.62 -4.96
N GLU A 5 19.46 10.83 -4.82
CA GLU A 5 19.02 11.79 -3.80
C GLU A 5 17.54 12.18 -3.93
N GLU A 6 17.02 12.31 -5.15
CA GLU A 6 15.64 12.75 -5.41
C GLU A 6 14.66 11.65 -5.01
N LEU A 7 14.96 10.39 -5.38
CA LEU A 7 14.16 9.23 -4.98
C LEU A 7 14.10 9.08 -3.46
N LEU A 8 15.22 9.27 -2.77
CA LEU A 8 15.25 9.20 -1.30
C LEU A 8 14.38 10.28 -0.67
N LEU A 9 14.38 11.48 -1.23
CA LEU A 9 13.56 12.60 -0.76
C LEU A 9 12.07 12.36 -1.06
N GLU A 10 11.73 11.84 -2.23
CA GLU A 10 10.37 11.41 -2.59
C GLU A 10 9.87 10.34 -1.62
N LEU A 11 10.64 9.27 -1.40
CA LEU A 11 10.28 8.21 -0.45
C LEU A 11 10.13 8.74 0.98
N PHE A 12 11.02 9.63 1.42
CA PHE A 12 10.91 10.28 2.72
C PHE A 12 9.60 11.07 2.82
N ALA A 13 9.27 11.89 1.82
CA ALA A 13 8.04 12.65 1.78
C ALA A 13 6.80 11.74 1.79
N ILE A 14 6.81 10.66 1.00
CA ILE A 14 5.74 9.64 0.97
C ILE A 14 5.56 9.04 2.36
N PHE A 15 6.62 8.54 2.99
CA PHE A 15 6.51 7.86 4.28
C PHE A 15 6.06 8.81 5.40
N VAL A 16 6.59 10.04 5.44
CA VAL A 16 6.16 11.02 6.44
C VAL A 16 4.70 11.40 6.24
N ALA A 17 4.28 11.72 5.01
CA ALA A 17 2.91 12.09 4.73
C ALA A 17 1.93 10.94 4.99
N ALA A 18 2.28 9.72 4.56
CA ALA A 18 1.48 8.51 4.81
C ALA A 18 1.33 8.24 6.31
N LYS A 19 2.41 8.32 7.09
CA LYS A 19 2.35 8.13 8.56
C LYS A 19 1.51 9.20 9.24
N VAL A 20 1.67 10.47 8.87
CA VAL A 20 0.90 11.57 9.45
C VAL A 20 -0.59 11.43 9.10
N MET A 21 -0.93 11.19 7.84
CA MET A 21 -2.33 11.02 7.44
C MET A 21 -2.96 9.73 7.98
N GLY A 22 -2.22 8.63 8.02
CA GLY A 22 -2.68 7.38 8.63
C GLY A 22 -3.04 7.57 10.10
N GLU A 23 -2.16 8.22 10.87
CA GLU A 23 -2.40 8.55 12.28
C GLU A 23 -3.62 9.49 12.46
N VAL A 24 -3.77 10.49 11.58
CA VAL A 24 -4.96 11.37 11.59
C VAL A 24 -6.23 10.56 11.35
N PHE A 25 -6.22 9.63 10.40
CA PHE A 25 -7.39 8.79 10.08
C PHE A 25 -7.71 7.82 11.22
N GLU A 26 -6.71 7.20 11.85
CA GLU A 26 -6.92 6.38 13.04
C GLU A 26 -7.54 7.17 14.19
N ARG A 27 -7.10 8.42 14.42
CA ARG A 27 -7.71 9.32 15.42
C ARG A 27 -9.17 9.66 15.12
N LEU A 28 -9.54 9.69 13.84
CA LEU A 28 -10.92 9.87 13.39
C LEU A 28 -11.73 8.56 13.41
N SER A 29 -11.18 7.47 13.95
CA SER A 29 -11.79 6.13 13.94
C SER A 29 -12.02 5.56 12.52
N LEU A 30 -11.18 5.96 11.56
CA LEU A 30 -11.15 5.45 10.20
C LEU A 30 -9.95 4.50 10.00
N SER A 31 -9.95 3.72 8.92
CA SER A 31 -8.81 2.87 8.56
C SER A 31 -7.60 3.71 8.17
N ALA A 32 -6.43 3.39 8.72
CA ALA A 32 -5.15 4.06 8.41
C ALA A 32 -4.83 4.03 6.91
N VAL A 33 -5.11 2.90 6.24
CA VAL A 33 -4.86 2.70 4.80
C VAL A 33 -5.56 3.77 3.96
N LEU A 34 -6.75 4.22 4.39
CA LEU A 34 -7.46 5.29 3.70
C LEU A 34 -6.71 6.63 3.79
N GLY A 35 -6.10 6.91 4.95
CA GLY A 35 -5.23 8.06 5.15
C GLY A 35 -3.95 7.99 4.32
N GLU A 36 -3.34 6.81 4.22
CA GLU A 36 -2.15 6.57 3.39
C GLU A 36 -2.44 6.78 1.89
N ILE A 37 -3.59 6.29 1.41
CA ILE A 37 -4.05 6.53 0.04
C ILE A 37 -4.29 8.03 -0.19
N LEU A 38 -4.93 8.71 0.76
CA LEU A 38 -5.19 10.15 0.65
C LEU A 38 -3.88 10.95 0.62
N ALA A 39 -2.88 10.59 1.43
CA ALA A 39 -1.55 11.18 1.34
C ALA A 39 -0.94 11.04 -0.05
N GLY A 40 -1.05 9.86 -0.68
CA GLY A 40 -0.60 9.63 -2.04
C GLY A 40 -1.34 10.50 -3.07
N ILE A 41 -2.65 10.63 -2.96
CA ILE A 41 -3.46 11.52 -3.82
C ILE A 41 -3.01 12.98 -3.66
N CYS A 42 -2.83 13.45 -2.42
CA CYS A 42 -2.39 14.81 -2.12
C CYS A 42 -0.99 15.11 -2.67
N LEU A 43 -0.05 14.18 -2.55
CA LEU A 43 1.33 14.35 -3.05
C LEU A 43 1.45 14.18 -4.57
N GLY A 44 0.52 13.44 -5.18
CA GLY A 44 0.56 13.07 -6.60
C GLY A 44 0.35 14.23 -7.58
N PRO A 45 0.49 13.95 -8.89
CA PRO A 45 0.46 14.95 -9.96
C PRO A 45 -0.88 15.68 -10.09
N TYR A 46 -1.97 15.05 -9.64
CA TYR A 46 -3.33 15.61 -9.74
C TYR A 46 -3.72 16.51 -8.57
N ALA A 47 -2.86 16.65 -7.56
CA ALA A 47 -3.06 17.55 -6.43
C ALA A 47 -1.88 18.52 -6.27
N LEU A 48 -0.95 18.28 -5.33
CA LEU A 48 0.19 19.18 -5.10
C LEU A 48 1.29 19.06 -6.17
N GLY A 49 1.32 17.95 -6.93
CA GLY A 49 2.30 17.75 -8.00
C GLY A 49 3.74 17.58 -7.51
N LEU A 50 3.93 17.15 -6.26
CA LEU A 50 5.25 17.01 -5.65
C LEU A 50 5.94 15.71 -6.08
N ILE A 51 5.16 14.66 -6.35
CA ILE A 51 5.67 13.34 -6.69
C ILE A 51 5.01 12.86 -7.96
N HIS A 52 5.84 12.39 -8.90
CA HIS A 52 5.39 11.87 -10.18
C HIS A 52 5.63 10.36 -10.26
N PRO A 53 4.72 9.60 -10.89
CA PRO A 53 4.95 8.19 -11.14
C PRO A 53 6.25 7.98 -11.94
N SER A 54 7.07 7.06 -11.47
CA SER A 54 8.29 6.60 -12.15
C SER A 54 8.37 5.08 -12.07
N ASP A 55 9.10 4.46 -13.01
CA ASP A 55 9.29 3.00 -13.01
C ASP A 55 9.92 2.52 -11.70
N THR A 56 10.87 3.28 -11.16
CA THR A 56 11.52 2.96 -9.88
C THR A 56 10.55 3.03 -8.70
N LEU A 57 9.72 4.07 -8.63
CA LEU A 57 8.72 4.19 -7.58
C LEU A 57 7.66 3.07 -7.69
N HIS A 58 7.30 2.68 -8.91
CA HIS A 58 6.41 1.55 -9.16
C HIS A 58 7.01 0.22 -8.66
N SER A 59 8.28 -0.05 -8.94
CA SER A 59 8.98 -1.24 -8.42
C SER A 59 9.03 -1.26 -6.89
N VAL A 60 9.24 -0.11 -6.24
CA VAL A 60 9.22 -0.02 -4.76
C VAL A 60 7.83 -0.32 -4.21
N ALA A 61 6.78 0.20 -4.84
CA ALA A 61 5.40 -0.09 -4.43
C ALA A 61 5.05 -1.58 -4.60
N GLU A 62 5.49 -2.20 -5.70
CA GLU A 62 5.32 -3.64 -5.94
C GLU A 62 6.02 -4.48 -4.87
N LEU A 63 7.26 -4.12 -4.50
CA LEU A 63 7.97 -4.76 -3.38
C LEU A 63 7.19 -4.63 -2.07
N GLY A 64 6.62 -3.44 -1.79
CA GLY A 64 5.76 -3.22 -0.64
C GLY A 64 4.55 -4.16 -0.62
N ALA A 65 3.84 -4.27 -1.74
CA ALA A 65 2.70 -5.17 -1.89
C ALA A 65 3.09 -6.65 -1.70
N ILE A 66 4.24 -7.07 -2.25
CA ILE A 66 4.79 -8.41 -2.06
C ILE A 66 5.03 -8.68 -0.58
N PHE A 67 5.65 -7.75 0.16
CA PHE A 67 5.89 -7.91 1.60
C PHE A 67 4.58 -8.01 2.40
N VAL A 68 3.55 -7.24 2.04
CA VAL A 68 2.23 -7.31 2.68
C VAL A 68 1.58 -8.67 2.46
N LEU A 69 1.51 -9.13 1.20
CA LEU A 69 0.93 -10.45 0.87
C LEU A 69 1.75 -11.59 1.48
N PHE A 70 3.07 -11.48 1.47
CA PHE A 70 3.96 -12.47 2.07
C PHE A 70 3.76 -12.54 3.58
N SER A 71 3.68 -11.40 4.28
CA SER A 71 3.39 -11.35 5.71
C SER A 71 2.02 -11.95 6.03
N ALA A 72 0.98 -11.64 5.25
CA ALA A 72 -0.33 -12.25 5.40
C ALA A 72 -0.27 -13.79 5.19
N GLY A 73 0.52 -14.25 4.22
CA GLY A 73 0.78 -15.66 3.99
C GLY A 73 1.49 -16.33 5.17
N LEU A 74 2.52 -15.71 5.75
CA LEU A 74 3.27 -16.23 6.91
C LEU A 74 2.41 -16.34 8.17
N GLN A 75 1.42 -15.47 8.34
CA GLN A 75 0.47 -15.53 9.47
C GLN A 75 -0.60 -16.62 9.26
N THR A 76 -0.77 -17.14 8.05
CA THR A 76 -1.80 -18.11 7.71
C THR A 76 -1.27 -19.55 7.76
N SER A 77 -1.92 -20.40 8.55
CA SER A 77 -1.62 -21.85 8.55
C SER A 77 -2.09 -22.50 7.24
N PRO A 78 -1.27 -23.35 6.60
CA PRO A 78 -1.70 -24.10 5.42
C PRO A 78 -2.96 -24.94 5.66
N ARG A 79 -3.13 -25.47 6.89
CA ARG A 79 -4.29 -26.29 7.24
C ARG A 79 -5.57 -25.47 7.28
N ASP A 80 -5.50 -24.26 7.80
CA ASP A 80 -6.66 -23.37 7.92
C ASP A 80 -7.08 -22.90 6.53
N LEU A 81 -6.12 -22.58 5.66
CA LEU A 81 -6.38 -22.21 4.27
C LEU A 81 -7.07 -23.33 3.49
N ILE A 82 -6.56 -24.57 3.59
CA ILE A 82 -7.15 -25.74 2.91
C ILE A 82 -8.57 -26.01 3.44
N SER A 83 -8.82 -25.82 4.74
CA SER A 83 -10.12 -26.09 5.35
C SER A 83 -11.26 -25.20 4.79
N VAL A 84 -10.93 -23.99 4.34
CA VAL A 84 -11.88 -23.05 3.72
C VAL A 84 -11.81 -23.04 2.20
N GLY A 85 -10.94 -23.85 1.59
CA GLY A 85 -10.61 -23.78 0.16
C GLY A 85 -11.81 -23.90 -0.78
N ASN A 86 -12.77 -24.78 -0.47
CA ASN A 86 -13.97 -24.93 -1.30
C ASN A 86 -14.86 -23.67 -1.28
N LYS A 87 -14.98 -23.00 -0.12
CA LYS A 87 -15.71 -21.73 -0.01
C LYS A 87 -14.94 -20.60 -0.72
N ALA A 88 -13.62 -20.55 -0.54
CA ALA A 88 -12.78 -19.56 -1.22
C ALA A 88 -12.87 -19.67 -2.74
N LEU A 89 -12.90 -20.89 -3.29
CA LEU A 89 -13.09 -21.12 -4.72
C LEU A 89 -14.46 -20.64 -5.21
N GLN A 90 -15.53 -20.91 -4.45
CA GLN A 90 -16.86 -20.43 -4.77
C GLN A 90 -16.94 -18.90 -4.82
N VAL A 91 -16.33 -18.22 -3.85
CA VAL A 91 -16.25 -16.75 -3.79
C VAL A 91 -15.48 -16.22 -5.00
N ALA A 92 -14.31 -16.80 -5.31
CA ALA A 92 -13.47 -16.39 -6.44
C ALA A 92 -14.17 -16.56 -7.80
N VAL A 93 -14.88 -17.67 -8.03
CA VAL A 93 -15.60 -17.91 -9.28
C VAL A 93 -16.85 -17.04 -9.40
N ALA A 94 -17.52 -16.75 -8.28
CA ALA A 94 -18.66 -15.84 -8.27
C ALA A 94 -18.26 -14.36 -8.46
N GLY A 95 -16.96 -14.03 -8.31
CA GLY A 95 -16.44 -12.67 -8.43
C GLY A 95 -16.82 -11.78 -7.25
N VAL A 96 -17.02 -12.36 -6.07
CA VAL A 96 -17.31 -11.65 -4.81
C VAL A 96 -16.03 -11.42 -4.02
#